data_AF-A0A832HSY4-F1
#
_entry.id   AF-A0A832HSY4-F1
#
_cell.length_a   1.000
_cell.length_b   1.000
_cell.length_c   1.000
_cell.angle_alpha   90.00
_cell.angle_beta   90.00
_cell.angle_gamma   90.00
#
_symmetry.space_group_name_H-M   'P 1'
#
loop_
_entity.id
_entity.type
_entity.pdbx_description
1 polymer ?
#
loop_
_entity_poly.entity_id
_entity_poly.type
_entity_poly.pdbx_seq_one_letter_code
_entity_poly.pdbx_strand_id
1 'polypeptide(L)'
;DKAEKWKRIGRAVFGDIAHAPVTLHPGGRLWVLNEFRDEKWLDICGYQSGHNTSDDNLRWITTGPASKEWKQGPPRPFISLEAPYENHAGTGGKPMGADVVRRAHYWSLLNAPTAGITYGAHGIWGWDDGTKPPTDHPHAGVPLPWQKALFMPGASQMTKLYEFFTSIEFWRLRPAPELLAAQPGTTEPRRFISAAWTEKKDLAVIYVPEDRMVEVRLDALTSGPGSPDLTWVNPRTGERKPGVGLIDATTCKMPTPEPGDWLLLITWAKK
;
A
#
# COMPACT_ATOMS: atom_id res chain seq x y z
N ASP A 1 -7.87 28.54 -7.49
CA ASP A 1 -9.22 28.41 -8.12
C ASP A 1 -9.88 27.05 -7.90
N LYS A 2 -9.35 25.93 -8.44
CA LYS A 2 -9.99 24.61 -8.27
C LYS A 2 -10.08 24.15 -6.81
N ALA A 3 -9.02 24.33 -6.02
CA ALA A 3 -9.01 23.96 -4.59
C ALA A 3 -10.07 24.73 -3.79
N GLU A 4 -10.13 26.06 -3.95
CA GLU A 4 -11.12 26.92 -3.28
C GLU A 4 -12.57 26.53 -3.59
N LYS A 5 -12.86 26.09 -4.82
CA LYS A 5 -14.18 25.54 -5.17
C LYS A 5 -14.51 24.31 -4.31
N TRP A 6 -13.58 23.37 -4.16
CA TRP A 6 -13.79 22.17 -3.35
C TRP A 6 -13.89 22.49 -1.86
N LYS A 7 -13.08 23.42 -1.34
CA LYS A 7 -13.20 23.91 0.05
C LYS A 7 -14.59 24.49 0.32
N ARG A 8 -15.12 25.30 -0.61
CA ARG A 8 -16.47 25.85 -0.51
C ARG A 8 -17.55 24.77 -0.49
N ILE A 9 -17.45 23.77 -1.37
CA ILE A 9 -18.39 22.65 -1.41
C ILE A 9 -18.32 21.85 -0.11
N GLY A 10 -17.13 21.48 0.35
CA GLY A 10 -16.95 20.70 1.57
C GLY A 10 -17.51 21.40 2.80
N ARG A 11 -17.23 22.70 2.98
CA ARG A 11 -17.80 23.51 4.07
C ARG A 11 -19.32 23.62 4.00
N ALA A 12 -19.88 23.77 2.80
CA ALA A 12 -21.34 23.91 2.63
C ALA A 12 -22.09 22.59 2.90
N VAL A 13 -21.50 21.44 2.55
CA VAL A 13 -22.14 20.13 2.69
C VAL A 13 -21.86 19.50 4.07
N PHE A 14 -20.64 19.66 4.58
CA PHE A 14 -20.12 18.92 5.73
C PHE A 14 -19.51 19.82 6.81
N GLY A 15 -19.80 21.13 6.82
CA GLY A 15 -19.21 22.08 7.76
C GLY A 15 -19.55 21.79 9.22
N ASP A 16 -20.39 22.61 9.85
CA ASP A 16 -20.69 22.48 11.28
C ASP A 16 -21.84 21.48 11.55
N ILE A 17 -21.82 20.32 10.88
CA ILE A 17 -22.83 19.25 11.04
C ILE A 17 -22.16 17.93 11.43
N ALA A 18 -22.92 17.05 12.08
CA ALA A 18 -22.49 15.65 12.18
C ALA A 18 -22.55 14.98 10.80
N HIS A 19 -21.47 14.30 10.41
CA HIS A 19 -21.37 13.61 9.13
C HIS A 19 -20.64 12.26 9.27
N ALA A 20 -20.85 11.38 8.29
CA ALA A 20 -19.99 10.21 8.10
C ALA A 20 -18.58 10.67 7.65
N PRO A 21 -17.55 9.80 7.72
CA PRO A 21 -16.20 10.19 7.29
C PRO A 21 -16.16 10.69 5.83
N VAL A 22 -15.49 11.82 5.61
CA VAL A 22 -15.38 12.48 4.31
C VAL A 22 -13.93 12.45 3.83
N THR A 23 -13.77 12.22 2.53
CA THR A 23 -12.49 12.33 1.82
C THR A 23 -12.65 13.10 0.52
N LEU A 24 -11.54 13.45 -0.12
CA LEU A 24 -11.47 14.07 -1.43
C LEU A 24 -10.69 13.14 -2.36
N HIS A 25 -11.19 12.93 -3.58
CA HIS A 25 -10.50 12.15 -4.59
C HIS A 25 -9.69 13.07 -5.53
N PRO A 26 -8.36 13.20 -5.35
CA PRO A 26 -7.54 14.01 -6.23
C PRO A 26 -7.25 13.26 -7.55
N GLY A 27 -6.77 13.98 -8.57
CA GLY A 27 -6.24 13.35 -9.78
C GLY A 27 -4.94 12.58 -9.52
N GLY A 28 -4.52 11.76 -10.49
CA GLY A 28 -3.31 10.91 -10.38
C GLY A 28 -2.07 11.67 -9.93
N ARG A 29 -1.41 11.13 -8.90
CA ARG A 29 -0.20 11.67 -8.25
C ARG A 29 -0.32 13.10 -7.70
N LEU A 30 -1.54 13.65 -7.59
CA LEU A 30 -1.76 14.91 -6.89
C LEU A 30 -1.82 14.66 -5.39
N TRP A 31 -1.02 15.42 -4.65
CA TRP A 31 -1.01 15.41 -3.19
C TRP A 31 -1.68 16.67 -2.66
N VAL A 32 -2.76 16.49 -1.89
CA VAL A 32 -3.65 17.59 -1.49
C VAL A 32 -3.63 17.90 0.00
N LEU A 33 -2.86 17.15 0.82
CA LEU A 33 -2.87 17.33 2.27
C LEU A 33 -2.60 18.78 2.68
N ASN A 34 -1.60 19.42 2.11
CA ASN A 34 -1.19 20.77 2.49
C ASN A 34 -2.23 21.83 2.10
N GLU A 35 -2.89 21.64 0.97
CA GLU A 35 -3.91 22.55 0.45
C GLU A 35 -5.21 22.48 1.27
N PHE A 36 -5.54 21.31 1.81
CA PHE A 36 -6.78 21.05 2.57
C PHE A 36 -6.53 20.81 4.06
N ARG A 37 -5.32 21.11 4.55
CA ARG A 37 -4.89 20.75 5.91
C ARG A 37 -5.81 21.30 7.00
N ASP A 38 -6.32 22.51 6.82
CA ASP A 38 -7.14 23.19 7.81
C ASP A 38 -8.66 23.02 7.56
N GLU A 39 -9.02 22.23 6.54
CA GLU A 39 -10.42 21.87 6.29
C GLU A 39 -10.87 20.81 7.29
N LYS A 40 -11.65 21.23 8.29
CA LYS A 40 -12.17 20.35 9.35
C LYS A 40 -13.12 19.27 8.84
N TRP A 41 -13.82 19.53 7.74
CA TRP A 41 -14.70 18.56 7.10
C TRP A 41 -13.95 17.43 6.39
N LEU A 42 -12.61 17.52 6.22
CA LEU A 42 -11.82 16.46 5.57
C LEU A 42 -11.22 15.54 6.64
N ASP A 43 -11.81 14.36 6.82
CA ASP A 43 -11.41 13.40 7.84
C ASP A 43 -10.24 12.51 7.41
N ILE A 44 -10.23 12.10 6.13
CA ILE A 44 -9.25 11.15 5.57
C ILE A 44 -8.57 11.77 4.35
N CYS A 45 -7.24 11.76 4.31
CA CYS A 45 -6.50 12.23 3.14
C CYS A 45 -6.43 11.12 2.09
N GLY A 46 -7.19 11.26 1.02
CA GLY A 46 -7.22 10.35 -0.11
C GLY A 46 -6.16 10.68 -1.17
N TYR A 47 -5.69 9.66 -1.89
CA TYR A 47 -4.81 9.86 -3.05
C TYR A 47 -4.97 8.81 -4.14
N GLN A 48 -4.64 9.17 -5.38
CA GLN A 48 -4.57 8.27 -6.53
C GLN A 48 -3.10 7.99 -6.89
N SER A 49 -2.69 6.72 -6.86
CA SER A 49 -1.36 6.26 -7.24
C SER A 49 -1.31 5.52 -8.58
N GLY A 50 -2.45 5.14 -9.14
CA GLY A 50 -2.55 4.51 -10.47
C GLY A 50 -2.47 5.50 -11.63
N HIS A 51 -2.44 5.04 -12.88
CA HIS A 51 -2.31 3.64 -13.37
C HIS A 51 -0.96 3.37 -14.04
N ASN A 52 0.08 4.11 -13.63
CA ASN A 52 1.41 4.07 -14.24
C ASN A 52 2.35 3.09 -13.50
N THR A 53 3.23 2.39 -14.21
CA THR A 53 4.23 1.47 -13.64
C THR A 53 5.67 1.97 -13.78
N SER A 54 5.87 3.22 -14.21
CA SER A 54 7.18 3.84 -14.30
C SER A 54 7.81 4.00 -12.93
N ASP A 55 9.14 3.99 -12.91
CA ASP A 55 9.94 4.18 -11.70
C ASP A 55 9.53 5.41 -10.89
N ASP A 56 9.25 6.53 -11.56
CA ASP A 56 8.75 7.75 -10.89
C ASP A 56 7.41 7.53 -10.19
N ASN A 57 6.51 6.72 -10.76
CA ASN A 57 5.24 6.40 -10.11
C ASN A 57 5.46 5.51 -8.89
N LEU A 58 6.31 4.48 -9.00
CA LEU A 58 6.65 3.59 -7.88
C LEU A 58 7.33 4.37 -6.74
N ARG A 59 8.23 5.32 -7.08
CA ARG A 59 8.87 6.24 -6.12
C ARG A 59 7.87 7.18 -5.46
N TRP A 60 6.84 7.63 -6.18
CA TRP A 60 5.78 8.47 -5.61
C TRP A 60 5.00 7.73 -4.51
N ILE A 61 4.74 6.43 -4.67
CA ILE A 61 4.08 5.61 -3.63
C ILE A 61 5.00 5.39 -2.43
N THR A 62 6.25 5.02 -2.67
CA THR A 62 7.18 4.51 -1.63
C THR A 62 7.94 5.63 -0.91
N THR A 63 8.28 6.70 -1.62
CA THR A 63 9.14 7.80 -1.14
C THR A 63 8.55 9.18 -1.41
N GLY A 64 7.30 9.25 -1.85
CA GLY A 64 6.61 10.50 -2.14
C GLY A 64 5.97 11.14 -0.90
N PRO A 65 5.04 12.07 -1.11
CA PRO A 65 4.45 12.86 -0.03
C PRO A 65 3.76 12.02 1.04
N ALA A 66 3.01 10.98 0.67
CA ALA A 66 2.33 10.12 1.64
C ALA A 66 3.30 9.53 2.69
N SER A 67 4.49 9.08 2.26
CA SER A 67 5.46 8.47 3.18
C SER A 67 6.27 9.46 4.02
N LYS A 68 6.22 10.74 3.67
CA LYS A 68 6.98 11.82 4.32
C LYS A 68 6.12 12.71 5.19
N GLU A 69 4.88 12.97 4.78
CA GLU A 69 4.05 14.03 5.32
C GLU A 69 3.00 13.55 6.33
N TRP A 70 2.88 12.23 6.57
CA TRP A 70 1.94 11.67 7.53
C TRP A 70 2.15 12.13 8.99
N LYS A 71 3.36 12.61 9.32
CA LYS A 71 3.67 13.19 10.65
C LYS A 71 3.22 14.65 10.79
N GLN A 72 2.76 15.28 9.70
CA GLN A 72 2.33 16.67 9.72
C GLN A 72 0.96 16.81 10.36
N GLY A 73 0.81 17.78 11.26
CA GLY A 73 -0.44 18.03 11.96
C GLY A 73 -1.47 18.80 11.10
N PRO A 74 -2.78 18.69 11.40
CA PRO A 74 -3.35 17.74 12.36
C PRO A 74 -3.28 16.29 11.82
N PRO A 75 -3.03 15.28 12.69
CA PRO A 75 -2.92 13.90 12.25
C PRO A 75 -4.20 13.41 11.57
N ARG A 76 -4.06 12.80 10.39
CA ARG A 76 -5.16 12.16 9.64
C ARG A 76 -4.68 10.83 9.07
N PRO A 77 -5.54 9.80 9.00
CA PRO A 77 -5.21 8.60 8.26
C PRO A 77 -5.22 8.86 6.75
N PHE A 78 -4.42 8.11 6.01
CA PHE A 78 -4.34 8.19 4.55
C PHE A 78 -5.01 6.99 3.89
N ILE A 79 -5.63 7.18 2.73
CA ILE A 79 -6.24 6.08 1.96
C ILE A 79 -5.82 6.18 0.50
N SER A 80 -5.34 5.06 -0.06
CA SER A 80 -5.16 4.94 -1.51
C SER A 80 -6.53 4.72 -2.12
N LEU A 81 -7.11 5.78 -2.70
CA LEU A 81 -8.44 5.78 -3.31
C LEU A 81 -8.46 5.19 -4.72
N GLU A 82 -7.31 5.16 -5.38
CA GLU A 82 -7.19 4.59 -6.72
C GLU A 82 -5.74 4.18 -6.99
N ALA A 83 -5.47 2.89 -6.75
CA ALA A 83 -4.22 2.24 -7.11
C ALA A 83 -4.22 1.83 -8.61
N PRO A 84 -3.11 1.30 -9.16
CA PRO A 84 -3.14 0.65 -10.47
C PRO A 84 -4.25 -0.40 -10.54
N TYR A 85 -5.11 -0.32 -11.57
CA TYR A 85 -6.18 -1.30 -11.75
C TYR A 85 -5.65 -2.56 -12.44
N GLU A 86 -6.15 -3.71 -12.00
CA GLU A 86 -5.82 -4.99 -12.63
C GLU A 86 -6.28 -4.99 -14.09
N ASN A 87 -5.42 -5.45 -15.00
CA ASN A 87 -5.65 -5.50 -16.43
C ASN A 87 -5.88 -4.14 -17.13
N HIS A 88 -5.70 -3.02 -16.43
CA HIS A 88 -5.62 -1.69 -17.06
C HIS A 88 -4.25 -1.54 -17.74
N ALA A 89 -4.22 -0.91 -18.92
CA ALA A 89 -2.96 -0.59 -19.60
C ALA A 89 -2.10 0.35 -18.75
N GLY A 90 -0.90 -0.11 -18.38
CA GLY A 90 0.11 0.68 -17.69
C GLY A 90 1.09 1.33 -18.67
N THR A 91 2.33 1.55 -18.21
CA THR A 91 3.39 2.14 -19.03
C THR A 91 3.67 1.31 -20.27
N GLY A 92 3.71 1.97 -21.43
CA GLY A 92 3.91 1.29 -22.72
C GLY A 92 2.70 0.48 -23.20
N GLY A 93 1.51 0.69 -22.62
CA GLY A 93 0.26 0.07 -23.06
C GLY A 93 0.08 -1.38 -22.61
N LYS A 94 0.98 -1.91 -21.77
CA LYS A 94 0.92 -3.30 -21.30
C LYS A 94 -0.09 -3.43 -20.14
N PRO A 95 -1.02 -4.41 -20.17
CA PRO A 95 -1.92 -4.66 -19.05
C PRO A 95 -1.15 -5.01 -17.77
N MET A 96 -1.58 -4.44 -16.66
CA MET A 96 -0.97 -4.69 -15.35
C MET A 96 -1.53 -5.95 -14.70
N GLY A 97 -0.65 -6.84 -14.25
CA GLY A 97 -1.03 -8.08 -13.56
C GLY A 97 -1.38 -7.86 -12.09
N ALA A 98 -1.91 -8.92 -11.46
CA ALA A 98 -2.25 -8.93 -10.04
C ALA A 98 -1.04 -8.63 -9.12
N ASP A 99 0.19 -8.95 -9.54
CA ASP A 99 1.42 -8.63 -8.84
C ASP A 99 1.68 -7.12 -8.73
N VAL A 100 1.44 -6.37 -9.81
CA VAL A 100 1.56 -4.90 -9.83
C VAL A 100 0.57 -4.29 -8.86
N VAL A 101 -0.67 -4.79 -8.88
CA VAL A 101 -1.75 -4.36 -8.00
C VAL A 101 -1.38 -4.64 -6.54
N ARG A 102 -1.10 -5.90 -6.16
CA ARG A 102 -0.71 -6.26 -4.79
C ARG A 102 0.43 -5.39 -4.27
N ARG A 103 1.49 -5.22 -5.06
CA ARG A 103 2.65 -4.41 -4.68
C ARG A 103 2.27 -2.96 -4.33
N ALA A 104 1.47 -2.31 -5.15
CA ALA A 104 1.01 -0.94 -4.88
C ALA A 104 0.15 -0.84 -3.60
N HIS A 105 -0.66 -1.86 -3.33
CA HIS A 105 -1.52 -1.93 -2.14
C HIS A 105 -0.71 -2.14 -0.87
N TYR A 106 0.24 -3.09 -0.85
CA TYR A 106 1.11 -3.30 0.32
C TYR A 106 1.99 -2.09 0.61
N TRP A 107 2.54 -1.44 -0.41
CA TRP A 107 3.26 -0.18 -0.22
C TRP A 107 2.34 0.91 0.37
N SER A 108 1.12 1.05 -0.12
CA SER A 108 0.16 2.04 0.41
C SER A 108 -0.29 1.76 1.86
N LEU A 109 -0.32 0.50 2.28
CA LEU A 109 -0.67 0.13 3.65
C LEU A 109 0.47 0.32 4.65
N LEU A 110 1.72 0.32 4.16
CA LEU A 110 2.93 0.36 5.00
C LEU A 110 3.70 1.68 4.90
N ASN A 111 3.32 2.58 3.98
CA ASN A 111 4.03 3.86 3.77
C ASN A 111 3.57 4.98 4.71
N ALA A 112 2.42 4.84 5.39
CA ALA A 112 1.85 5.81 6.32
C ALA A 112 0.81 5.13 7.23
N PRO A 113 0.36 5.78 8.33
CA PRO A 113 -0.87 5.38 9.01
C PRO A 113 -2.05 5.37 8.03
N THR A 114 -2.52 4.17 7.71
CA THR A 114 -3.50 3.95 6.65
C THR A 114 -4.92 3.76 7.22
N ALA A 115 -5.93 4.34 6.54
CA ALA A 115 -7.34 3.99 6.72
C ALA A 115 -7.73 2.77 5.87
N GLY A 116 -6.86 2.33 4.96
CA GLY A 116 -7.08 1.20 4.07
C GLY A 116 -6.67 1.49 2.63
N ILE A 117 -7.21 0.70 1.72
CA ILE A 117 -6.99 0.78 0.27
C ILE A 117 -8.31 0.53 -0.46
N THR A 118 -8.35 0.94 -1.73
CA THR A 118 -9.40 0.54 -2.67
C THR A 118 -8.78 -0.22 -3.83
N TYR A 119 -9.37 -1.37 -4.15
CA TYR A 119 -9.02 -2.15 -5.33
C TYR A 119 -9.88 -1.71 -6.52
N GLY A 120 -9.30 -1.72 -7.71
CA GLY A 120 -10.07 -1.61 -8.94
C GLY A 120 -9.49 -2.50 -10.03
N ALA A 121 -10.36 -2.80 -10.99
CA ALA A 121 -10.09 -3.75 -12.05
C ALA A 121 -10.73 -3.25 -13.34
N HIS A 122 -9.97 -3.32 -14.43
CA HIS A 122 -10.44 -2.95 -15.75
C HIS A 122 -11.55 -3.92 -16.18
N GLY A 123 -12.66 -3.40 -16.70
CA GLY A 123 -13.89 -4.13 -16.93
C GLY A 123 -14.92 -3.95 -15.81
N ILE A 124 -14.51 -4.07 -14.54
CA ILE A 124 -15.42 -3.83 -13.40
C ILE A 124 -15.72 -2.34 -13.26
N TRP A 125 -14.67 -1.51 -13.29
CA TRP A 125 -14.79 -0.06 -13.08
C TRP A 125 -15.78 0.61 -14.04
N GLY A 126 -15.75 0.23 -15.32
CA GLY A 126 -16.64 0.77 -16.36
C GLY A 126 -17.91 -0.03 -16.61
N TRP A 127 -18.14 -1.15 -15.88
CA TRP A 127 -19.18 -2.13 -16.21
C TRP A 127 -19.13 -2.60 -17.66
N ASP A 128 -17.92 -2.78 -18.18
CA ASP A 128 -17.69 -2.97 -19.62
C ASP A 128 -18.20 -4.33 -20.11
N ASP A 129 -18.64 -4.37 -21.36
CA ASP A 129 -18.98 -5.61 -22.08
C ASP A 129 -17.77 -6.29 -22.71
N GLY A 130 -16.59 -5.66 -22.61
CA GLY A 130 -15.32 -6.16 -23.15
C GLY A 130 -15.17 -6.08 -24.66
N THR A 131 -15.98 -5.27 -25.36
CA THR A 131 -15.94 -5.19 -26.83
C THR A 131 -15.06 -4.05 -27.37
N LYS A 132 -14.93 -2.97 -26.61
CA LYS A 132 -14.19 -1.76 -26.99
C LYS A 132 -13.53 -1.12 -25.76
N PRO A 133 -12.54 -0.25 -25.95
CA PRO A 133 -12.01 0.54 -24.84
C PRO A 133 -13.09 1.42 -24.19
N PRO A 134 -12.96 1.76 -22.90
CA PRO A 134 -13.89 2.65 -22.23
C PRO A 134 -13.97 4.01 -22.94
N THR A 135 -15.17 4.59 -23.00
CA THR A 135 -15.47 5.76 -23.86
C THR A 135 -14.59 6.97 -23.51
N ASP A 136 -14.48 7.29 -22.22
CA ASP A 136 -13.68 8.43 -21.75
C ASP A 136 -12.20 8.06 -21.50
N HIS A 137 -11.82 6.79 -21.72
CA HIS A 137 -10.47 6.28 -21.46
C HIS A 137 -9.99 5.34 -22.59
N PRO A 138 -9.92 5.83 -23.84
CA PRO A 138 -9.65 4.98 -25.01
C PRO A 138 -8.26 4.32 -25.01
N HIS A 139 -7.34 4.83 -24.18
CA HIS A 139 -5.98 4.31 -24.04
C HIS A 139 -5.83 3.26 -22.92
N ALA A 140 -6.90 2.95 -22.17
CA ALA A 140 -6.89 1.94 -21.11
C ALA A 140 -6.76 0.50 -21.62
N GLY A 141 -6.93 0.29 -22.94
CA GLY A 141 -7.03 -1.02 -23.57
C GLY A 141 -8.48 -1.51 -23.66
N VAL A 142 -8.69 -2.71 -24.22
CA VAL A 142 -10.00 -3.37 -24.20
C VAL A 142 -10.07 -4.27 -22.95
N PRO A 143 -11.03 -4.07 -22.04
CA PRO A 143 -11.15 -4.88 -20.84
C PRO A 143 -11.75 -6.26 -21.11
N LEU A 144 -11.75 -7.11 -20.07
CA LEU A 144 -12.67 -8.25 -20.02
C LEU A 144 -14.10 -7.74 -19.80
N PRO A 145 -15.14 -8.49 -20.23
CA PRO A 145 -16.49 -8.24 -19.76
C PRO A 145 -16.54 -8.26 -18.22
N TRP A 146 -17.26 -7.34 -17.59
CA TRP A 146 -17.22 -7.14 -16.14
C TRP A 146 -17.51 -8.42 -15.34
N GLN A 147 -18.39 -9.29 -15.83
CA GLN A 147 -18.71 -10.56 -15.16
C GLN A 147 -17.51 -11.50 -15.11
N LYS A 148 -16.63 -11.46 -16.12
CA LYS A 148 -15.37 -12.23 -16.12
C LYS A 148 -14.30 -11.51 -15.30
N ALA A 149 -14.27 -10.17 -15.36
CA ALA A 149 -13.33 -9.35 -14.61
C ALA A 149 -13.45 -9.56 -13.08
N LEU A 150 -14.65 -9.87 -12.58
CA LEU A 150 -14.89 -10.24 -11.16
C LEU A 150 -14.00 -11.37 -10.64
N PHE A 151 -13.57 -12.28 -11.51
CA PHE A 151 -12.80 -13.47 -11.15
C PHE A 151 -11.30 -13.32 -11.44
N MET A 152 -10.82 -12.10 -11.69
CA MET A 152 -9.39 -11.88 -11.89
C MET A 152 -8.59 -12.18 -10.60
N PRO A 153 -7.34 -12.67 -10.73
CA PRO A 153 -6.56 -13.10 -9.57
C PRO A 153 -6.40 -12.04 -8.48
N GLY A 154 -6.20 -10.77 -8.84
CA GLY A 154 -6.04 -9.68 -7.88
C GLY A 154 -7.25 -9.49 -6.97
N ALA A 155 -8.47 -9.64 -7.48
CA ALA A 155 -9.69 -9.57 -6.67
C ALA A 155 -9.68 -10.61 -5.55
N SER A 156 -9.33 -11.87 -5.86
CA SER A 156 -9.24 -12.95 -4.86
C SER A 156 -8.10 -12.73 -3.85
N GLN A 157 -7.01 -12.09 -4.29
CA GLN A 157 -5.86 -11.79 -3.45
C GLN A 157 -6.12 -10.62 -2.50
N MET A 158 -7.02 -9.69 -2.84
CA MET A 158 -7.46 -8.65 -1.89
C MET A 158 -8.13 -9.24 -0.66
N THR A 159 -8.81 -10.39 -0.78
CA THR A 159 -9.30 -11.15 0.38
C THR A 159 -8.15 -11.57 1.30
N LYS A 160 -7.01 -12.00 0.75
CA LYS A 160 -5.84 -12.42 1.53
C LYS A 160 -5.13 -11.25 2.20
N LEU A 161 -5.09 -10.11 1.51
CA LEU A 161 -4.65 -8.85 2.11
C LEU A 161 -5.55 -8.45 3.29
N TYR A 162 -6.87 -8.51 3.12
CA TYR A 162 -7.84 -8.21 4.19
C TYR A 162 -7.69 -9.15 5.38
N GLU A 163 -7.66 -10.48 5.14
CA GLU A 163 -7.48 -11.50 6.17
C GLU A 163 -6.18 -11.27 6.97
N PHE A 164 -5.07 -10.93 6.29
CA PHE A 164 -3.81 -10.65 6.96
C PHE A 164 -3.88 -9.40 7.84
N PHE A 165 -4.29 -8.26 7.28
CA PHE A 165 -4.27 -6.99 8.02
C PHE A 165 -5.30 -6.94 9.15
N THR A 166 -6.42 -7.68 9.03
CA THR A 166 -7.39 -7.81 10.13
C THR A 166 -6.99 -8.81 11.20
N SER A 167 -5.98 -9.67 10.94
CA SER A 167 -5.41 -10.57 11.95
C SER A 167 -4.41 -9.90 12.90
N ILE A 168 -4.06 -8.63 12.65
CA ILE A 168 -3.09 -7.86 13.43
C ILE A 168 -3.64 -6.47 13.76
N GLU A 169 -3.06 -5.81 14.76
CA GLU A 169 -3.42 -4.43 15.12
C GLU A 169 -2.78 -3.40 14.16
N PHE A 170 -3.10 -3.49 12.86
CA PHE A 170 -2.41 -2.75 11.81
C PHE A 170 -2.44 -1.23 12.00
N TRP A 171 -3.46 -0.68 12.67
CA TRP A 171 -3.59 0.76 12.96
C TRP A 171 -2.44 1.29 13.85
N ARG A 172 -1.71 0.41 14.53
CA ARG A 172 -0.53 0.73 15.35
C ARG A 172 0.76 0.84 14.53
N LEU A 173 0.79 0.32 13.31
CA LEU A 173 1.99 0.29 12.46
C LEU A 173 2.36 1.71 12.03
N ARG A 174 3.66 2.01 12.05
CA ARG A 174 4.26 3.22 11.47
C ARG A 174 5.40 2.82 10.54
N PRO A 175 5.62 3.54 9.42
CA PRO A 175 6.77 3.28 8.55
C PRO A 175 8.07 3.30 9.35
N ALA A 176 8.87 2.25 9.20
CA ALA A 176 10.09 1.98 9.96
C ALA A 176 11.21 1.44 9.04
N PRO A 177 11.66 2.22 8.03
CA PRO A 177 12.72 1.78 7.12
C PRO A 177 14.04 1.45 7.83
N GLU A 178 14.26 2.00 9.03
CA GLU A 178 15.42 1.72 9.89
C GLU A 178 15.51 0.27 10.38
N LEU A 179 14.44 -0.54 10.24
CA LEU A 179 14.50 -1.98 10.46
C LEU A 179 15.44 -2.68 9.46
N LEU A 180 15.56 -2.13 8.25
CA LEU A 180 16.29 -2.74 7.15
C LEU A 180 17.76 -2.30 7.15
N ALA A 181 18.68 -3.24 6.91
CA ALA A 181 20.09 -2.93 6.69
C ALA A 181 20.36 -2.43 5.26
N ALA A 182 19.51 -2.83 4.30
CA ALA A 182 19.63 -2.47 2.89
C ALA A 182 18.25 -2.15 2.28
N GLN A 183 18.23 -1.20 1.34
CA GLN A 183 17.04 -0.83 0.59
C GLN A 183 17.29 -0.93 -0.92
N PRO A 184 17.02 -2.08 -1.57
CA PRO A 184 17.21 -2.24 -3.01
C PRO A 184 16.32 -1.31 -3.84
N GLY A 185 15.19 -0.87 -3.27
CA GLY A 185 14.27 0.11 -3.85
C GLY A 185 14.88 1.48 -4.19
N THR A 186 16.01 1.83 -3.58
CA THR A 186 16.72 3.08 -3.88
C THR A 186 17.20 3.08 -5.33
N THR A 187 17.80 1.98 -5.79
CA THR A 187 18.29 1.83 -7.17
C THR A 187 17.20 1.32 -8.10
N GLU A 188 16.40 0.33 -7.67
CA GLU A 188 15.34 -0.28 -8.47
C GLU A 188 13.98 -0.15 -7.74
N PRO A 189 13.14 0.86 -8.03
CA PRO A 189 11.91 1.16 -7.28
C PRO A 189 10.95 -0.02 -7.11
N ARG A 190 10.88 -0.85 -8.15
CA ARG A 190 10.16 -2.14 -8.18
C ARG A 190 10.50 -3.06 -6.99
N ARG A 191 11.74 -3.02 -6.53
CA ARG A 191 12.29 -3.84 -5.44
C ARG A 191 12.18 -3.16 -4.06
N PHE A 192 11.44 -2.05 -3.93
CA PHE A 192 11.34 -1.35 -2.65
C PHE A 192 10.72 -2.22 -1.55
N ILE A 193 11.52 -2.51 -0.52
CA ILE A 193 11.08 -3.26 0.66
C ILE A 193 10.44 -2.27 1.64
N SER A 194 9.15 -2.42 1.91
CA SER A 194 8.46 -1.58 2.89
C SER A 194 8.51 -2.24 4.26
N ALA A 195 8.90 -1.50 5.28
CA ALA A 195 8.93 -1.97 6.66
C ALA A 195 8.09 -1.04 7.53
N ALA A 196 7.27 -1.61 8.41
CA ALA A 196 6.52 -0.89 9.41
C ALA A 196 6.62 -1.57 10.77
N TRP A 197 6.63 -0.78 11.83
CA TRP A 197 6.79 -1.24 13.20
C TRP A 197 5.86 -0.47 14.14
N THR A 198 5.42 -1.12 15.21
CA THR A 198 4.68 -0.44 16.28
C THR A 198 5.61 0.33 17.19
N GLU A 199 5.11 1.41 17.78
CA GLU A 199 5.86 2.20 18.77
C GLU A 199 6.30 1.38 19.99
N LYS A 200 5.51 0.38 20.40
CA LYS A 200 5.84 -0.55 21.48
C LYS A 200 6.83 -1.65 21.07
N LYS A 201 7.25 -1.68 19.81
CA LYS A 201 8.20 -2.65 19.28
C LYS A 201 7.80 -4.12 19.47
N ASP A 202 6.49 -4.38 19.45
CA ASP A 202 5.89 -5.70 19.68
C ASP A 202 5.29 -6.34 18.41
N LEU A 203 5.19 -5.59 17.31
CA LEU A 203 4.66 -6.05 16.04
C LEU A 203 5.32 -5.30 14.88
N ALA A 204 5.94 -6.01 13.93
CA ALA A 204 6.47 -5.46 12.69
C ALA A 204 5.94 -6.23 11.48
N VAL A 205 5.83 -5.53 10.35
CA VAL A 205 5.51 -6.11 9.05
C VAL A 205 6.52 -5.59 8.03
N ILE A 206 7.14 -6.50 7.28
CA ILE A 206 8.04 -6.16 6.17
C ILE A 206 7.49 -6.78 4.89
N TYR A 207 7.21 -5.98 3.88
CA TYR A 207 6.81 -6.43 2.56
C TYR A 207 8.02 -6.47 1.61
N VAL A 208 8.31 -7.66 1.11
CA VAL A 208 9.39 -7.94 0.15
C VAL A 208 8.76 -8.22 -1.21
N PRO A 209 8.92 -7.35 -2.22
CA PRO A 209 8.20 -7.50 -3.49
C PRO A 209 8.81 -8.57 -4.40
N GLU A 210 10.13 -8.70 -4.45
CA GLU A 210 10.83 -9.54 -5.43
C GLU A 210 12.11 -10.20 -4.90
N ASP A 211 12.75 -9.58 -3.91
CA ASP A 211 14.02 -10.07 -3.37
C ASP A 211 13.88 -11.47 -2.75
N ARG A 212 14.98 -12.23 -2.84
CA ARG A 212 15.08 -13.57 -2.26
C ARG A 212 15.62 -13.59 -0.84
N MET A 213 15.92 -12.41 -0.29
CA MET A 213 16.46 -12.21 1.04
C MET A 213 16.11 -10.80 1.52
N VAL A 214 15.79 -10.66 2.80
CA VAL A 214 15.76 -9.37 3.50
C VAL A 214 16.83 -9.36 4.59
N GLU A 215 17.55 -8.24 4.71
CA GLU A 215 18.54 -8.02 5.77
C GLU A 215 17.94 -7.07 6.81
N VAL A 216 17.65 -7.59 8.01
CA VAL A 216 17.08 -6.80 9.12
C VAL A 216 18.16 -6.55 10.16
N ARG A 217 18.24 -5.34 10.70
CA ARG A 217 19.26 -4.99 11.69
C ARG A 217 19.03 -5.72 13.02
N LEU A 218 20.08 -6.29 13.60
CA LEU A 218 19.99 -7.08 14.84
C LEU A 218 19.63 -6.24 16.06
N ASP A 219 20.12 -5.01 16.13
CA ASP A 219 19.77 -4.05 17.19
C ASP A 219 18.26 -3.76 17.20
N ALA A 220 17.64 -3.65 16.03
CA ALA A 220 16.20 -3.51 15.91
C ALA A 220 15.47 -4.76 16.42
N LEU A 221 15.84 -5.95 15.94
CA LEU A 221 15.23 -7.24 16.34
C LEU A 221 15.33 -7.51 17.84
N THR A 222 16.43 -7.10 18.47
CA THR A 222 16.71 -7.34 19.89
C THR A 222 16.15 -6.26 20.82
N SER A 223 15.66 -5.15 20.28
CA SER A 223 15.08 -4.05 21.09
C SER A 223 13.60 -4.23 21.44
N GLY A 224 12.97 -5.33 21.01
CA GLY A 224 11.62 -5.70 21.41
C GLY A 224 11.56 -6.35 22.81
N PRO A 225 10.35 -6.54 23.38
CA PRO A 225 10.16 -7.00 24.77
C PRO A 225 10.48 -8.48 25.03
N GLY A 226 11.04 -9.21 24.06
CA GLY A 226 11.31 -10.64 24.16
C GLY A 226 12.03 -11.21 22.94
N SER A 227 11.94 -12.52 22.74
CA SER A 227 12.45 -13.16 21.53
C SER A 227 11.46 -12.93 20.38
N PRO A 228 11.94 -12.52 19.19
CA PRO A 228 11.07 -12.38 18.03
C PRO A 228 10.62 -13.74 17.50
N ASP A 229 9.33 -13.87 17.20
CA ASP A 229 8.77 -14.90 16.33
C ASP A 229 8.66 -14.36 14.91
N LEU A 230 9.10 -15.16 13.94
CA LEU A 230 9.25 -14.79 12.54
C LEU A 230 8.30 -15.66 11.70
N THR A 231 7.38 -15.03 10.98
CA THR A 231 6.44 -15.74 10.11
C THR A 231 6.42 -15.10 8.72
N TRP A 232 6.77 -15.87 7.70
CA TRP A 232 6.51 -15.51 6.31
C TRP A 232 5.05 -15.75 5.97
N VAL A 233 4.39 -14.79 5.31
CA VAL A 233 3.03 -14.91 4.80
C VAL A 233 3.04 -14.67 3.29
N ASN A 234 2.51 -15.63 2.54
CA ASN A 234 2.38 -15.55 1.09
C ASN A 234 1.16 -14.68 0.75
N PRO A 235 1.33 -13.47 0.18
CA PRO A 235 0.24 -12.55 -0.10
C PRO A 235 -0.72 -13.02 -1.20
N ARG A 236 -0.32 -14.04 -1.97
CA ARG A 236 -1.13 -14.60 -3.05
C ARG A 236 -2.12 -15.65 -2.55
N THR A 237 -1.74 -16.39 -1.51
CA THR A 237 -2.48 -17.57 -1.02
C THR A 237 -2.93 -17.46 0.43
N GLY A 238 -2.27 -16.62 1.24
CA GLY A 238 -2.45 -16.55 2.69
C GLY A 238 -1.62 -17.59 3.46
N GLU A 239 -0.86 -18.45 2.78
CA GLU A 239 -0.02 -19.47 3.41
C GLU A 239 1.01 -18.86 4.36
N ARG A 240 1.19 -19.48 5.53
CA ARG A 240 2.16 -19.07 6.55
C ARG A 240 3.28 -20.09 6.67
N LYS A 241 4.53 -19.62 6.71
CA LYS A 241 5.72 -20.45 6.91
C LYS A 241 6.59 -19.85 8.01
N PRO A 242 7.25 -20.67 8.86
CA PRO A 242 8.19 -20.15 9.84
C PRO A 242 9.35 -19.43 9.13
N GLY A 243 9.75 -18.28 9.66
CA GLY A 243 10.93 -17.55 9.24
C GLY A 243 12.17 -18.07 9.97
N VAL A 244 13.27 -18.25 9.23
CA VAL A 244 14.57 -18.57 9.82
C VAL A 244 15.55 -17.51 9.33
N GLY A 245 16.33 -16.97 10.26
CA GLY A 245 17.33 -15.96 9.99
C GLY A 245 18.76 -16.49 10.17
N LEU A 246 19.65 -16.10 9.27
CA LEU A 246 21.09 -16.27 9.43
C LEU A 246 21.65 -15.00 10.05
N ILE A 247 22.17 -15.13 11.27
CA ILE A 247 22.73 -14.00 12.03
C ILE A 247 24.18 -13.77 11.58
N ASP A 248 24.50 -12.54 11.22
CA ASP A 248 25.88 -12.07 11.07
C ASP A 248 26.25 -11.10 12.23
N ALA A 249 27.28 -10.26 12.07
CA ALA A 249 27.71 -9.34 13.13
C ALA A 249 26.67 -8.27 13.51
N THR A 250 25.87 -7.77 12.55
CA THR A 250 24.95 -6.63 12.77
C THR A 250 23.58 -6.80 12.14
N THR A 251 23.37 -7.84 11.34
CA THR A 251 22.15 -8.12 10.61
C THR A 251 21.71 -9.58 10.76
N CYS A 252 20.41 -9.78 10.56
CA CYS A 252 19.76 -11.06 10.42
C CYS A 252 19.25 -11.17 8.99
N LYS A 253 19.81 -12.10 8.23
CA LYS A 253 19.46 -12.35 6.83
C LYS A 253 18.37 -13.40 6.76
N MET A 254 17.20 -13.03 6.27
CA MET A 254 16.04 -13.90 6.20
C MET A 254 15.69 -14.19 4.74
N PRO A 255 15.93 -15.41 4.23
CA PRO A 255 15.56 -15.79 2.87
C PRO A 255 14.04 -15.89 2.73
N THR A 256 13.51 -15.44 1.59
CA THR A 256 12.09 -15.67 1.26
C THR A 256 11.86 -17.13 0.87
N PRO A 257 10.72 -17.76 1.24
CA PRO A 257 10.53 -19.19 1.03
C PRO A 257 10.57 -19.63 -0.44
N GLU A 258 10.01 -18.84 -1.36
CA GLU A 258 9.99 -19.13 -2.81
C GLU A 258 9.98 -17.82 -3.64
N PRO A 259 10.17 -17.88 -4.99
CA PRO A 259 10.05 -16.69 -5.83
C PRO A 259 8.71 -15.95 -5.67
N GLY A 260 8.74 -14.63 -5.81
CA GLY A 260 7.58 -13.74 -5.73
C GLY A 260 7.57 -12.87 -4.46
N ASP A 261 6.49 -12.11 -4.28
CA ASP A 261 6.26 -11.23 -3.13
C ASP A 261 5.96 -11.98 -1.82
N TRP A 262 6.34 -11.40 -0.69
CA TRP A 262 6.17 -11.95 0.65
C TRP A 262 5.99 -10.88 1.71
N LEU A 263 5.26 -11.23 2.77
CA LEU A 263 5.25 -10.47 4.02
C LEU A 263 6.04 -11.22 5.08
N LEU A 264 6.95 -10.56 5.77
CA LEU A 264 7.51 -11.03 7.03
C LEU A 264 6.74 -10.37 8.17
N LEU A 265 5.99 -11.16 8.92
CA LEU A 265 5.39 -10.78 10.18
C LEU A 265 6.38 -11.10 11.30
N ILE A 266 6.70 -10.10 12.12
CA ILE A 266 7.54 -10.25 13.30
C ILE A 266 6.70 -9.87 14.52
N THR A 267 6.60 -10.77 15.48
CA THR A 267 5.97 -10.48 16.77
C THR A 267 6.96 -10.77 17.89
N TRP A 268 6.85 -10.06 19.01
CA TRP A 268 7.69 -10.33 20.17
C TRP A 268 6.80 -10.85 21.28
N ALA A 269 7.03 -12.10 21.69
CA ALA A 269 6.36 -12.65 22.85
C ALA A 269 6.73 -11.79 24.07
N LYS A 270 5.73 -11.42 24.86
CA LYS A 270 5.99 -10.85 26.19
C LYS A 270 6.63 -11.95 27.04
N LYS A 271 7.81 -11.67 27.60
CA LYS A 271 8.36 -12.45 28.71
C LYS A 271 7.44 -12.36 29.93
#